data_AF-A0A935EVR0-F1
#
_entry.id   AF-A0A935EVR0-F1
#
_cell.length_a   1.000
_cell.length_b   1.000
_cell.length_c   1.000
_cell.angle_alpha   90.00
_cell.angle_beta   90.00
_cell.angle_gamma   90.00
#
_symmetry.space_group_name_H-M   'P 1'
#
loop_
_entity.id
_entity.type
_entity.pdbx_description
1 polymer ?
#
loop_
_entity_poly.entity_id
_entity_poly.type
_entity_poly.pdbx_seq_one_letter_code
_entity_poly.pdbx_strand_id
1 'polypeptide(L)'
;MNKLLALIMVGFLPCLTASEALPYLLYGKAVSSRALVIGFVGGVRSPNDLKQGVVQIGNRLKSIPNPELQVELYRHWHWKKAYDLIYQNVDLNRDEEISNEELELAPRIVIYGHSLGGWAVIKLSRSLERICVPVELTVQIDSVGIGDEKVPSNVKFAANFYQRSNMLLRGEDKLKVENEGKTIVLGNFLIKGVGHEAVARGSEISDFLTEKVRSICEIP
;
A
#
# COMPACT_ATOMS: atom_id res chain seq x y z
N MET A 1 6.52 -72.07 -12.58
CA MET A 1 5.23 -71.39 -12.83
C MET A 1 4.63 -71.02 -11.48
N ASN A 2 4.57 -69.71 -11.23
CA ASN A 2 4.09 -69.07 -10.01
C ASN A 2 2.58 -69.27 -9.82
N LYS A 3 2.13 -69.53 -8.59
CA LYS A 3 0.97 -68.82 -8.02
C LYS A 3 1.21 -68.53 -6.53
N LEU A 4 1.07 -67.24 -6.25
CA LEU A 4 1.44 -66.47 -5.07
C LEU A 4 0.35 -66.63 -3.99
N LEU A 5 0.73 -66.92 -2.74
CA LEU A 5 -0.14 -66.67 -1.58
C LEU A 5 -0.15 -65.16 -1.30
N ALA A 6 -1.34 -64.56 -1.33
CA ALA A 6 -1.54 -63.18 -0.89
C ALA A 6 -1.61 -63.14 0.64
N LEU A 7 -0.58 -62.58 1.27
CA LEU A 7 -0.58 -62.23 2.69
C LEU A 7 -1.12 -60.80 2.82
N ILE A 8 -2.32 -60.63 3.37
CA ILE A 8 -2.88 -59.32 3.69
C ILE A 8 -2.18 -58.81 4.96
N MET A 9 -1.18 -57.94 4.79
CA MET A 9 -0.66 -57.12 5.88
C MET A 9 -1.63 -55.94 6.07
N VAL A 10 -2.44 -56.00 7.13
CA VAL A 10 -3.18 -54.82 7.63
C VAL A 10 -2.15 -53.90 8.25
N GLY A 11 -1.63 -52.96 7.46
CA GLY A 11 -0.82 -51.86 7.97
C GLY A 11 -1.69 -50.97 8.84
N PHE A 12 -1.40 -50.93 10.14
CA PHE A 12 -1.86 -49.87 11.02
C PHE A 12 -1.37 -48.54 10.43
N LEU A 13 -2.26 -47.75 9.84
CA LEU A 13 -2.00 -46.33 9.66
C LEU A 13 -2.04 -45.71 11.06
N PRO A 14 -0.95 -45.12 11.58
CA PRO A 14 -1.08 -44.28 12.76
C PRO A 14 -2.00 -43.13 12.36
N CYS A 15 -3.13 -43.03 13.07
CA CYS A 15 -4.00 -41.87 13.02
C CYS A 15 -3.17 -40.70 13.56
N LEU A 16 -2.59 -39.89 12.66
CA LEU A 16 -1.98 -38.64 13.08
C LEU A 16 -3.07 -37.82 13.77
N THR A 17 -2.84 -37.49 15.03
CA THR A 17 -3.73 -36.60 15.75
C THR A 17 -3.67 -35.21 15.11
N ALA A 18 -4.78 -34.47 15.11
CA ALA A 18 -4.87 -33.14 14.49
C ALA A 18 -3.80 -32.15 14.99
N SER A 19 -3.16 -32.44 16.14
CA SER A 19 -2.07 -31.65 16.72
C SER A 19 -0.75 -31.74 15.94
N GLU A 20 -0.48 -32.84 15.24
CA GLU A 20 0.77 -33.04 14.48
C GLU A 20 0.66 -32.56 13.02
N ALA A 21 -0.56 -32.33 12.54
CA ALA A 21 -0.83 -31.77 11.21
C ALA A 21 -0.78 -30.24 11.16
N LEU A 22 -0.78 -29.56 12.32
CA LEU A 22 -0.77 -28.10 12.42
C LEU A 22 0.46 -27.40 11.80
N PRO A 23 1.70 -27.92 11.92
CA PRO A 23 2.87 -27.25 11.33
C PRO A 23 2.91 -27.34 9.81
N TYR A 24 2.26 -28.35 9.21
CA TYR A 24 2.26 -28.56 7.76
C TYR A 24 1.17 -27.74 7.05
N LEU A 25 0.04 -27.45 7.70
CA LEU A 25 -1.01 -26.58 7.15
C LEU A 25 -0.65 -25.09 7.20
N LEU A 26 0.30 -24.69 8.05
CA LEU A 26 0.86 -23.33 8.10
C LEU A 26 2.00 -23.11 7.09
N TYR A 27 2.37 -24.14 6.31
CA TYR A 27 3.38 -24.07 5.26
C TYR A 27 2.79 -23.69 3.89
N GLY A 28 1.56 -23.17 3.86
CA GLY A 28 1.13 -22.25 2.81
C GLY A 28 1.53 -20.85 3.25
N LYS A 29 2.56 -20.27 2.62
CA LYS A 29 3.10 -18.93 2.93
C LYS A 29 1.97 -17.96 3.26
N ALA A 30 1.78 -17.64 4.55
CA ALA A 30 0.75 -16.73 5.00
C ALA A 30 1.09 -15.33 4.48
N VAL A 31 0.48 -14.94 3.37
CA VAL A 31 0.58 -13.57 2.86
C VAL A 31 -0.23 -12.70 3.82
N SER A 32 0.41 -11.67 4.37
CA SER A 32 -0.23 -10.73 5.27
C SER A 32 -1.49 -10.12 4.62
N SER A 33 -2.64 -10.29 5.27
CA SER A 33 -3.91 -9.63 4.92
C SER A 33 -4.01 -8.21 5.48
N ARG A 34 -3.01 -7.79 6.28
CA ARG A 34 -2.93 -6.44 6.85
C ARG A 34 -2.65 -5.42 5.76
N ALA A 35 -3.34 -4.30 5.83
CA ALA A 35 -3.06 -3.15 4.98
C ALA A 35 -2.94 -1.89 5.82
N LEU A 36 -1.92 -1.09 5.52
CA LEU A 36 -1.70 0.20 6.13
C LEU A 36 -1.75 1.27 5.04
N VAL A 37 -2.78 2.11 5.08
CA VAL A 37 -3.00 3.18 4.11
C VAL A 37 -2.65 4.53 4.73
N ILE A 38 -1.75 5.26 4.10
CA ILE A 38 -1.27 6.57 4.54
C ILE A 38 -1.70 7.65 3.54
N GLY A 39 -2.45 8.65 4.00
CA GLY A 39 -2.87 9.80 3.20
C GLY A 39 -2.17 11.09 3.61
N PHE A 40 -1.67 11.87 2.66
CA PHE A 40 -1.05 13.18 2.91
C PHE A 40 -1.86 14.34 2.33
N VAL A 41 -2.31 15.25 3.20
CA VAL A 41 -2.94 16.50 2.77
C VAL A 41 -1.89 17.51 2.26
N GLY A 42 -2.24 18.22 1.19
CA GLY A 42 -1.43 19.29 0.61
C GLY A 42 -1.55 20.64 1.33
N GLY A 43 -0.65 21.57 1.00
CA GLY A 43 -0.63 22.92 1.59
C GLY A 43 -0.59 22.91 3.11
N VAL A 44 -1.16 23.92 3.77
CA VAL A 44 -1.22 24.02 5.24
C VAL A 44 -2.47 23.37 5.86
N ARG A 45 -3.14 22.48 5.11
CA ARG A 45 -4.45 21.92 5.47
C ARG A 45 -4.37 20.92 6.61
N SER A 46 -5.49 20.75 7.32
CA SER A 46 -5.62 19.82 8.43
C SER A 46 -6.02 18.42 7.93
N PRO A 47 -5.49 17.33 8.50
CA PRO A 47 -5.98 15.98 8.21
C PRO A 47 -7.41 15.74 8.76
N ASN A 48 -7.96 16.69 9.52
CA ASN A 48 -9.33 16.65 10.04
C ASN A 48 -10.30 17.56 9.25
N ASP A 49 -9.83 18.24 8.19
CA ASP A 49 -10.68 19.12 7.38
C ASP A 49 -11.42 18.31 6.31
N LEU A 50 -12.72 18.08 6.53
CA LEU A 50 -13.60 17.30 5.65
C LEU A 50 -13.79 17.93 4.25
N LYS A 51 -13.34 19.17 4.03
CA LYS A 51 -13.36 19.81 2.70
C LYS A 51 -12.21 19.34 1.81
N GLN A 52 -11.22 18.64 2.36
CA GLN A 52 -10.05 18.16 1.63
C GLN A 52 -10.32 16.80 1.00
N GLY A 53 -10.05 16.66 -0.31
CA GLY A 53 -10.28 15.41 -1.03
C GLY A 53 -9.54 14.21 -0.43
N VAL A 54 -8.29 14.40 0.00
CA VAL A 54 -7.51 13.36 0.71
C VAL A 54 -8.21 12.86 1.97
N VAL A 55 -8.84 13.76 2.73
CA VAL A 55 -9.58 13.42 3.96
C VAL A 55 -10.89 12.70 3.63
N GLN A 56 -11.59 13.13 2.58
CA GLN A 56 -12.80 12.46 2.10
C GLN A 56 -12.49 11.01 1.65
N ILE A 57 -11.42 10.82 0.89
CA ILE A 57 -10.92 9.48 0.51
C ILE A 57 -10.57 8.66 1.75
N GLY A 58 -9.81 9.23 2.69
CA GLY A 58 -9.41 8.54 3.90
C GLY A 58 -10.59 8.08 4.76
N ASN A 59 -11.60 8.93 4.92
CA ASN A 59 -12.83 8.58 5.63
C ASN A 59 -13.62 7.48 4.93
N ARG A 60 -13.68 7.49 3.59
CA ARG A 60 -14.29 6.41 2.82
C ARG A 60 -13.55 5.09 3.03
N LEU A 61 -12.22 5.10 3.00
CA LEU A 61 -11.42 3.90 3.26
C LEU A 61 -11.61 3.39 4.70
N LYS A 62 -11.67 4.29 5.70
CA LYS A 62 -12.00 3.95 7.11
C LYS A 62 -13.38 3.33 7.29
N SER A 63 -14.31 3.58 6.36
CA SER A 63 -15.66 3.01 6.40
C SER A 63 -15.74 1.57 5.88
N ILE A 64 -14.65 1.05 5.30
CA ILE A 64 -14.57 -0.34 4.87
C ILE A 64 -14.47 -1.22 6.13
N PRO A 65 -15.41 -2.16 6.36
CA PRO A 65 -15.41 -3.00 7.55
C PRO A 65 -14.36 -4.11 7.44
N ASN A 66 -13.08 -3.78 7.70
CA ASN A 66 -11.99 -4.75 7.80
C ASN A 66 -11.07 -4.40 8.98
N PRO A 67 -10.96 -5.25 10.02
CA PRO A 67 -10.09 -5.00 11.18
C PRO A 67 -8.59 -4.97 10.83
N GLU A 68 -8.20 -5.61 9.73
CA GLU A 68 -6.81 -5.65 9.24
C GLU A 68 -6.44 -4.42 8.39
N LEU A 69 -7.41 -3.53 8.12
CA LEU A 69 -7.20 -2.28 7.38
C LEU A 69 -7.03 -1.11 8.35
N GLN A 70 -5.81 -0.57 8.43
CA GLN A 70 -5.54 0.67 9.12
C GLN A 70 -5.38 1.82 8.12
N VAL A 71 -5.97 2.99 8.43
CA VAL A 71 -5.89 4.18 7.58
C VAL A 71 -5.50 5.39 8.41
N GLU A 72 -4.40 6.05 8.08
CA GLU A 72 -3.91 7.22 8.80
C GLU A 72 -3.67 8.42 7.87
N LEU A 73 -3.99 9.61 8.37
CA LEU A 73 -3.92 10.85 7.60
C LEU A 73 -2.96 11.83 8.26
N TYR A 74 -2.07 12.40 7.47
CA TYR A 74 -1.03 13.30 7.92
C TYR A 74 -0.96 14.58 7.09
N ARG A 75 -0.39 15.61 7.70
CA ARG A 75 0.14 16.77 6.97
C ARG A 75 1.43 16.33 6.27
N HIS A 76 1.69 16.81 5.07
CA HIS A 76 2.86 16.39 4.30
C HIS A 76 4.20 16.59 5.03
N TRP A 77 4.37 17.64 5.84
CA TRP A 77 5.60 17.85 6.63
C TRP A 77 5.73 16.90 7.84
N HIS A 78 4.67 16.16 8.20
CA HIS A 78 4.71 15.12 9.23
C HIS A 78 4.97 13.72 8.66
N TRP A 79 5.51 13.61 7.43
CA TRP A 79 5.85 12.31 6.81
C TRP A 79 6.72 11.41 7.69
N LYS A 80 7.58 11.97 8.56
CA LYS A 80 8.37 11.19 9.53
C LYS A 80 7.49 10.42 10.52
N LYS A 81 6.38 11.00 10.98
CA LYS A 81 5.45 10.30 11.88
C LYS A 81 4.78 9.10 11.18
N ALA A 82 4.53 9.22 9.88
CA ALA A 82 4.02 8.11 9.09
C ALA A 82 5.08 7.02 8.89
N TYR A 83 6.35 7.41 8.69
CA TYR A 83 7.48 6.48 8.69
C TYR A 83 7.57 5.73 10.02
N ASP A 84 7.53 6.42 11.15
CA ASP A 84 7.61 5.81 12.49
C ASP A 84 6.46 4.81 12.71
N LEU A 85 5.24 5.17 12.29
CA LEU A 85 4.09 4.25 12.34
C LEU A 85 4.32 3.00 11.50
N ILE A 86 4.77 3.16 10.25
CA ILE A 86 5.03 2.02 9.35
C ILE A 86 6.12 1.13 9.95
N TYR A 87 7.21 1.72 10.41
CA TYR A 87 8.32 1.01 11.02
C TYR A 87 7.85 0.17 12.20
N GLN A 88 7.07 0.74 13.12
CA GLN A 88 6.49 0.01 14.26
C GLN A 88 5.48 -1.08 13.89
N ASN A 89 4.94 -1.07 12.67
CA ASN A 89 4.04 -2.11 12.16
C ASN A 89 4.77 -3.23 11.39
N VAL A 90 6.05 -3.00 11.08
CA VAL A 90 6.94 -3.94 10.39
C VAL A 90 7.89 -4.60 11.40
N ASP A 91 8.51 -3.83 12.29
CA ASP A 91 9.32 -4.30 13.42
C ASP A 91 8.39 -4.90 14.49
N LEU A 92 8.09 -6.19 14.34
CA LEU A 92 7.12 -6.92 15.15
C LEU A 92 7.71 -7.31 16.50
N ASN A 93 9.02 -7.61 16.53
CA ASN A 93 9.71 -8.04 17.74
C ASN A 93 10.25 -6.86 18.57
N ARG A 94 10.28 -5.65 17.99
CA ARG A 94 10.73 -4.39 18.60
C ARG A 94 12.21 -4.36 18.96
N ASP A 95 13.05 -4.98 18.15
CA ASP A 95 14.50 -5.00 18.34
C ASP A 95 15.25 -3.91 17.55
N GLU A 96 14.51 -3.05 16.84
CA GLU A 96 15.03 -1.98 15.98
C GLU A 96 15.78 -2.46 14.72
N GLU A 97 15.67 -3.74 14.40
CA GLU A 97 16.13 -4.32 13.14
C GLU A 97 14.92 -4.90 12.37
N ILE A 98 14.99 -4.91 11.03
CA ILE A 98 13.92 -5.51 10.20
C ILE A 98 14.46 -6.79 9.59
N SER A 99 13.94 -7.91 10.08
CA SER A 99 14.25 -9.26 9.57
C SER A 99 13.50 -9.56 8.26
N ASN A 100 13.95 -10.59 7.54
CA ASN A 100 13.23 -11.03 6.33
C ASN A 100 11.86 -11.61 6.68
N GLU A 101 11.77 -12.31 7.81
CA GLU A 101 10.54 -12.89 8.34
C GLU A 101 9.50 -11.79 8.64
N GLU A 102 9.93 -10.67 9.20
CA GLU A 102 9.07 -9.49 9.43
C GLU A 102 8.63 -8.83 8.13
N LEU A 103 9.50 -8.76 7.12
CA LEU A 103 9.11 -8.26 5.80
C LEU A 103 8.05 -9.15 5.12
N GLU A 104 8.08 -10.47 5.36
CA GLU A 104 7.04 -11.37 4.84
C GLU A 104 5.69 -11.17 5.53
N LEU A 105 5.71 -10.79 6.81
CA LEU A 105 4.51 -10.54 7.61
C LEU A 105 4.05 -9.08 7.59
N ALA A 106 4.85 -8.17 7.03
CA ALA A 106 4.60 -6.74 6.97
C ALA A 106 3.22 -6.42 6.34
N PRO A 107 2.56 -5.33 6.77
CA PRO A 107 1.31 -4.92 6.12
C PRO A 107 1.58 -4.48 4.68
N ARG A 108 0.59 -4.64 3.82
CA ARG A 108 0.59 -4.05 2.47
C ARG A 108 0.46 -2.53 2.61
N ILE A 109 1.50 -1.80 2.21
CA ILE A 109 1.55 -0.34 2.40
C ILE A 109 1.00 0.37 1.16
N VAL A 110 -0.01 1.22 1.36
CA VAL A 110 -0.55 2.12 0.33
C VAL A 110 -0.34 3.55 0.76
N ILE A 111 0.21 4.39 -0.11
CA ILE A 111 0.53 5.79 0.22
C ILE A 111 -0.04 6.71 -0.86
N TYR A 112 -0.83 7.71 -0.48
CA TYR A 112 -1.40 8.66 -1.42
C TYR A 112 -1.32 10.09 -0.90
N GLY A 113 -1.33 11.06 -1.80
CA GLY A 113 -1.22 12.46 -1.39
C GLY A 113 -1.52 13.45 -2.50
N HIS A 114 -2.03 14.61 -2.09
CA HIS A 114 -2.38 15.71 -2.99
C HIS A 114 -1.36 16.84 -2.90
N SER A 115 -0.96 17.42 -4.04
CA SER A 115 -0.06 18.59 -4.07
C SER A 115 1.27 18.28 -3.36
N LEU A 116 1.71 19.10 -2.40
CA LEU A 116 2.86 18.79 -1.53
C LEU A 116 2.71 17.48 -0.74
N GLY A 117 1.49 16.98 -0.59
CA GLY A 117 1.24 15.63 -0.08
C GLY A 117 1.79 14.54 -1.01
N GLY A 118 1.72 14.71 -2.33
CA GLY A 118 2.33 13.79 -3.29
C GLY A 118 3.85 13.77 -3.21
N TRP A 119 4.49 14.92 -2.91
CA TRP A 119 5.91 14.94 -2.56
C TRP A 119 6.22 14.10 -1.30
N ALA A 120 5.37 14.17 -0.28
CA ALA A 120 5.52 13.35 0.92
C ALA A 120 5.35 11.84 0.62
N VAL A 121 4.51 11.46 -0.35
CA VAL A 121 4.40 10.07 -0.82
C VAL A 121 5.75 9.54 -1.28
N ILE A 122 6.43 10.27 -2.17
CA ILE A 122 7.72 9.85 -2.72
C ILE A 122 8.81 9.88 -1.65
N LYS A 123 8.82 10.92 -0.81
CA LYS A 123 9.81 11.05 0.27
C LYS A 123 9.70 9.94 1.31
N LEU A 124 8.49 9.56 1.69
CA LEU A 124 8.24 8.43 2.58
C LEU A 124 8.68 7.12 1.91
N SER A 125 8.24 6.87 0.66
CA SER A 125 8.58 5.64 -0.08
C SER A 125 10.09 5.43 -0.20
N ARG A 126 10.85 6.47 -0.52
CA ARG A 126 12.33 6.42 -0.59
C ARG A 126 12.98 6.21 0.78
N SER A 127 12.33 6.64 1.87
CA SER A 127 12.83 6.37 3.22
C SER A 127 12.60 4.91 3.62
N LEU A 128 11.47 4.33 3.21
CA LEU A 128 11.18 2.90 3.37
C LEU A 128 12.11 2.03 2.52
N GLU A 129 12.48 2.48 1.32
CA GLU A 129 13.42 1.76 0.46
C GLU A 129 14.78 1.53 1.13
N ARG A 130 15.25 2.52 1.91
CA ARG A 130 16.53 2.44 2.63
C ARG A 130 16.55 1.38 3.73
N ILE A 131 15.39 0.93 4.18
CA ILE A 131 15.21 -0.14 5.17
C ILE A 131 14.54 -1.37 4.55
N CYS A 132 14.57 -1.49 3.22
CA CYS A 132 14.04 -2.63 2.46
C CYS A 132 12.53 -2.89 2.62
N VAL A 133 11.75 -1.92 3.14
CA VAL A 133 10.31 -2.07 3.32
C VAL A 133 9.59 -1.82 1.98
N PRO A 134 8.82 -2.80 1.47
CA PRO A 134 8.11 -2.65 0.20
C PRO A 134 6.87 -1.77 0.33
N VAL A 135 6.55 -1.04 -0.73
CA VAL A 135 5.31 -0.27 -0.86
C VAL A 135 4.47 -0.89 -1.96
N GLU A 136 3.24 -1.30 -1.64
CA GLU A 136 2.36 -1.96 -2.61
C GLU A 136 1.87 -0.95 -3.65
N LEU A 137 1.40 0.23 -3.22
CA LEU A 137 0.84 1.24 -4.12
C LEU A 137 1.18 2.67 -3.69
N THR A 138 1.65 3.49 -4.63
CA THR A 138 1.68 4.95 -4.49
C THR A 138 0.66 5.63 -5.41
N VAL A 139 -0.02 6.66 -4.91
CA VAL A 139 -0.91 7.50 -5.71
C VAL A 139 -0.60 8.98 -5.50
N GLN A 140 -0.12 9.61 -6.57
CA GLN A 140 0.15 11.05 -6.60
C GLN A 140 -1.04 11.77 -7.22
N ILE A 141 -1.58 12.76 -6.51
CA ILE A 141 -2.73 13.55 -6.95
C ILE A 141 -2.26 14.99 -7.15
N ASP A 142 -2.12 15.39 -8.41
CA ASP A 142 -1.65 16.70 -8.88
C ASP A 142 -0.45 17.18 -8.05
N SER A 143 0.52 16.26 -7.91
CA SER A 143 1.65 16.37 -6.99
C SER A 143 2.55 17.53 -7.38
N VAL A 144 3.00 18.30 -6.40
CA VAL A 144 4.00 19.35 -6.62
C VAL A 144 5.12 19.19 -5.62
N GLY A 145 6.35 19.36 -6.08
CA GLY A 145 7.54 19.23 -5.26
C GLY A 145 8.77 19.08 -6.12
N ILE A 146 9.94 19.21 -5.51
CA ILE A 146 11.20 18.89 -6.19
C ILE A 146 11.50 17.41 -5.94
N GLY A 147 11.74 16.64 -7.01
CA GLY A 147 12.17 15.26 -6.92
C GLY A 147 11.05 14.26 -6.62
N ASP A 148 9.78 14.67 -6.79
CA ASP A 148 8.61 13.82 -6.65
C ASP A 148 8.17 13.16 -7.98
N GLU A 149 8.88 13.39 -9.07
CA GLU A 149 8.59 12.78 -10.36
C GLU A 149 9.09 11.33 -10.48
N LYS A 150 10.06 10.94 -9.64
CA LYS A 150 10.74 9.63 -9.72
C LYS A 150 10.31 8.69 -8.61
N VAL A 151 9.55 7.67 -8.97
CA VAL A 151 9.05 6.62 -8.08
C VAL A 151 10.20 5.66 -7.68
N PRO A 152 10.43 5.42 -6.38
CA PRO A 152 11.46 4.51 -5.88
C PRO A 152 11.24 3.04 -6.27
N SER A 153 12.31 2.24 -6.26
CA SER A 153 12.28 0.86 -6.75
C SER A 153 11.61 -0.14 -5.79
N ASN A 154 11.36 0.25 -4.53
CA ASN A 154 10.57 -0.54 -3.58
C ASN A 154 9.05 -0.38 -3.77
N VAL A 155 8.60 0.46 -4.72
CA VAL A 155 7.19 0.63 -5.04
C VAL A 155 6.77 -0.35 -6.14
N LYS A 156 5.77 -1.17 -5.86
CA LYS A 156 5.26 -2.18 -6.81
C LYS A 156 4.31 -1.59 -7.84
N PHE A 157 3.33 -0.79 -7.40
CA PHE A 157 2.38 -0.11 -8.27
C PHE A 157 2.41 1.40 -8.05
N ALA A 158 2.29 2.17 -9.13
CA ALA A 158 2.22 3.62 -9.05
C ALA A 158 1.13 4.18 -9.97
N ALA A 159 0.40 5.19 -9.50
CA ALA A 159 -0.59 5.92 -10.28
C ALA A 159 -0.44 7.43 -10.08
N ASN A 160 -0.73 8.18 -11.14
CA ASN A 160 -0.74 9.63 -11.10
C ASN A 160 -2.05 10.18 -11.64
N PHE A 161 -2.63 11.13 -10.93
CA PHE A 161 -3.81 11.88 -11.35
C PHE A 161 -3.43 13.34 -11.45
N TYR A 162 -3.61 13.98 -12.61
CA TYR A 162 -3.16 15.35 -12.81
C TYR A 162 -4.23 16.19 -13.50
N GLN A 163 -4.17 17.51 -13.33
CA GLN A 163 -5.04 18.45 -14.08
C GLN A 163 -4.21 19.38 -14.96
N ARG A 164 -4.89 20.06 -15.90
CA ARG A 164 -4.29 21.07 -16.78
C ARG A 164 -5.06 22.40 -16.80
N SER A 165 -6.00 22.56 -15.88
CA SER A 165 -6.96 23.68 -15.83
C SER A 165 -6.34 24.98 -15.30
N ASN A 166 -5.27 24.90 -14.50
CA ASN A 166 -4.58 26.09 -13.96
C ASN A 166 -3.13 26.16 -14.47
N MET A 167 -2.69 27.36 -14.88
CA MET A 167 -1.31 27.56 -15.37
C MET A 167 -0.27 27.71 -14.25
N LEU A 168 -0.69 28.13 -13.04
CA LEU A 168 0.22 28.54 -11.96
C LEU A 168 0.73 27.38 -11.09
N LEU A 169 -0.09 26.34 -10.88
CA LEU A 169 0.25 25.14 -10.12
C LEU A 169 -0.17 23.92 -10.94
N ARG A 170 0.81 23.11 -11.30
CA ARG A 170 0.64 21.94 -12.15
C ARG A 170 1.41 20.80 -11.54
N GLY A 171 0.75 19.67 -11.34
CA GLY A 171 1.46 18.44 -11.10
C GLY A 171 2.04 17.85 -12.38
N GLU A 172 3.07 17.03 -12.20
CA GLU A 172 3.71 16.24 -13.25
C GLU A 172 2.65 15.40 -14.00
N ASP A 173 2.66 15.36 -15.34
CA ASP A 173 1.77 14.47 -16.11
C ASP A 173 2.28 13.05 -16.19
N LYS A 174 3.57 12.81 -15.96
CA LYS A 174 4.16 11.51 -16.16
C LYS A 174 5.08 11.13 -15.02
N LEU A 175 4.76 10.01 -14.37
CA LEU A 175 5.69 9.35 -13.45
C LEU A 175 6.90 8.80 -14.21
N LYS A 176 8.07 9.03 -13.63
CA LYS A 176 9.31 8.31 -13.93
C LYS A 176 9.48 7.24 -12.87
N VAL A 177 10.03 6.09 -13.23
CA VAL A 177 10.33 5.01 -12.27
C VAL A 177 11.83 4.81 -12.18
N GLU A 178 12.33 4.47 -11.00
CA GLU A 178 13.74 4.11 -10.81
C GLU A 178 14.10 2.77 -11.46
N ASN A 179 13.15 1.84 -11.49
CA ASN A 179 13.33 0.52 -12.09
C ASN A 179 12.01 0.02 -12.72
N GLU A 180 11.97 -0.01 -14.06
CA GLU A 180 10.80 -0.46 -14.84
C GLU A 180 10.48 -1.95 -14.65
N GLY A 181 11.44 -2.77 -14.20
CA GLY A 181 11.23 -4.18 -13.89
C GLY A 181 10.64 -4.44 -12.50
N LYS A 182 10.60 -3.43 -11.63
CA LYS A 182 10.08 -3.54 -10.24
C LYS A 182 8.78 -2.77 -10.03
N THR A 183 8.59 -1.67 -10.76
CA THR A 183 7.44 -0.78 -10.60
C THR A 183 6.55 -0.80 -11.85
N ILE A 184 5.28 -1.12 -11.66
CA ILE A 184 4.25 -1.05 -12.69
C ILE A 184 3.49 0.27 -12.54
N VAL A 185 3.56 1.13 -13.56
CA VAL A 185 2.74 2.35 -13.63
C VAL A 185 1.35 1.99 -14.12
N LEU A 186 0.36 2.05 -13.23
CA LEU A 186 -1.04 1.74 -13.51
C LEU A 186 -1.69 2.77 -14.44
N GLY A 187 -1.18 4.00 -14.44
CA GLY A 187 -1.59 5.03 -15.38
C GLY A 187 -1.22 6.44 -14.94
N ASN A 188 -1.29 7.35 -15.90
CA ASN A 188 -1.26 8.78 -15.68
C ASN A 188 -2.60 9.35 -16.20
N PHE A 189 -3.46 9.77 -15.29
CA PHE A 189 -4.86 10.08 -15.57
C PHE A 189 -5.09 11.59 -15.54
N LEU A 190 -5.45 12.15 -16.68
CA LEU A 190 -5.87 13.55 -16.78
C LEU A 190 -7.30 13.73 -16.25
N ILE A 191 -7.46 14.53 -15.21
CA ILE A 191 -8.78 14.97 -14.72
C ILE A 191 -9.09 16.34 -15.33
N LYS A 192 -10.15 16.39 -16.13
CA LYS A 192 -10.56 17.58 -16.87
C LYS A 192 -11.54 18.43 -16.06
N GLY A 193 -11.55 19.75 -16.30
CA GLY A 193 -12.56 20.65 -15.75
C GLY A 193 -12.46 20.93 -14.25
N VAL A 194 -11.38 20.50 -13.60
CA VAL A 194 -11.14 20.72 -12.17
C VAL A 194 -9.84 21.48 -11.92
N GLY A 195 -9.84 22.40 -10.96
CA GLY A 195 -8.62 23.07 -10.51
C GLY A 195 -7.80 22.23 -9.52
N HIS A 196 -6.55 22.63 -9.29
CA HIS A 196 -5.62 22.02 -8.33
C HIS A 196 -6.29 21.64 -7.00
N GLU A 197 -6.85 22.61 -6.28
CA GLU A 197 -7.47 22.35 -4.96
C GLU A 197 -8.68 21.38 -4.99
N ALA A 198 -9.33 21.24 -6.15
CA ALA A 198 -10.55 20.44 -6.29
C ALA A 198 -10.30 19.03 -6.82
N VAL A 199 -9.17 18.79 -7.49
CA VAL A 199 -8.90 17.53 -8.21
C VAL A 199 -8.99 16.31 -7.29
N ALA A 200 -8.48 16.41 -6.05
CA ALA A 200 -8.52 15.34 -5.07
C ALA A 200 -9.94 14.98 -4.58
N ARG A 201 -10.96 15.80 -4.88
CA ARG A 201 -12.37 15.55 -4.52
C ARG A 201 -13.12 14.77 -5.59
N GLY A 202 -12.52 14.51 -6.75
CA GLY A 202 -13.12 13.69 -7.80
C GLY A 202 -13.42 12.28 -7.28
N SER A 203 -14.61 11.77 -7.57
CA SER A 203 -14.99 10.41 -7.15
C SER A 203 -14.11 9.37 -7.81
N GLU A 204 -13.61 9.64 -9.01
CA GLU A 204 -12.75 8.73 -9.80
C GLU A 204 -11.50 8.31 -9.02
N ILE A 205 -10.90 9.24 -8.27
CA ILE A 205 -9.70 8.96 -7.45
C ILE A 205 -10.08 8.14 -6.22
N SER A 206 -11.21 8.48 -5.60
CA SER A 206 -11.74 7.79 -4.42
C SER A 206 -12.16 6.35 -4.76
N ASP A 207 -12.80 6.16 -5.91
CA ASP A 207 -13.20 4.86 -6.45
C ASP A 207 -11.96 4.01 -6.76
N PHE A 208 -10.98 4.59 -7.46
CA PHE A 208 -9.71 3.92 -7.74
C PHE A 208 -9.02 3.43 -6.47
N LEU A 209 -8.83 4.30 -5.47
CA LEU A 209 -8.18 3.91 -4.21
C LEU A 209 -8.99 2.87 -3.45
N THR A 210 -10.32 3.00 -3.41
CA THR A 210 -11.20 2.03 -2.74
C THR A 210 -11.12 0.65 -3.39
N GLU A 211 -11.17 0.59 -4.73
CA GLU A 211 -11.05 -0.65 -5.50
C GLU A 211 -9.69 -1.31 -5.25
N LYS A 212 -8.59 -0.55 -5.33
CA LYS A 212 -7.25 -1.10 -5.11
C LYS A 212 -7.03 -1.57 -3.68
N VAL A 213 -7.46 -0.80 -2.68
CA VAL A 213 -7.37 -1.21 -1.28
C VAL A 213 -8.19 -2.48 -1.02
N ARG A 214 -9.42 -2.58 -1.55
CA ARG A 214 -10.21 -3.82 -1.43
C ARG A 214 -9.51 -5.01 -2.06
N SER A 215 -8.99 -4.86 -3.28
CA SER A 215 -8.24 -5.92 -3.95
C SER A 215 -6.97 -6.32 -3.20
N ILE A 216 -6.27 -5.38 -2.56
CA ILE A 216 -5.07 -5.64 -1.74
C ILE A 216 -5.43 -6.40 -0.47
N CYS A 217 -6.53 -6.01 0.18
CA CYS A 217 -7.04 -6.64 1.38
C CYS A 217 -7.86 -7.92 1.12
N GLU A 218 -7.96 -8.36 -0.15
CA GLU A 218 -8.80 -9.50 -0.57
C GLU A 218 -10.27 -9.37 -0.11
N ILE A 219 -10.77 -8.14 0.00
CA ILE A 219 -12.17 -7.84 0.33
C ILE A 219 -12.95 -7.83 -0.99
N PRO A 220 -14.05 -8.60 -1.10
CA PRO A 220 -14.90 -8.61 -2.29
C PRO A 220 -15.61 -7.25 -2.56
#